data_AF-E1NRC9-F1
#
_entry.id   AF-E1NRC9-F1
#
_cell.length_a   1.000
_cell.length_b   1.000
_cell.length_c   1.000
_cell.angle_alpha   90.00
_cell.angle_beta   90.00
_cell.angle_gamma   90.00
#
_symmetry.space_group_name_H-M   'P 1'
#
loop_
_entity.id
_entity.type
_entity.pdbx_description
1 polymer ?
#
loop_
_entity_poly.entity_id
_entity_poly.type
_entity_poly.pdbx_seq_one_letter_code
_entity_poly.pdbx_strand_id
1 'polypeptide(L)' 'MPCGACREFFYQLNEENEKMEIMEDFEQRKTVTLKELMPNWWGKDRYAEAKAK' A
#
# COMPACT_ATOMS: atom_id res chain seq x y z
N MET A 1 13.53 -1.27 -0.54
CA MET A 1 12.32 -0.68 0.08
C MET A 1 11.91 0.62 -0.60
N PRO A 2 10.63 0.82 -0.96
CA PRO A 2 10.15 2.04 -1.62
C PRO A 2 10.11 3.24 -0.66
N CYS A 3 10.33 4.44 -1.19
CA CYS A 3 10.17 5.69 -0.45
C CYS A 3 8.69 6.02 -0.20
N GLY A 4 8.40 7.00 0.66
CA GLY A 4 7.02 7.39 1.01
C GLY A 4 6.17 7.78 -0.20
N ALA A 5 6.75 8.49 -1.17
CA ALA A 5 6.03 8.90 -2.38
C ALA A 5 5.59 7.69 -3.23
N CYS A 6 6.44 6.67 -3.38
CA CYS A 6 6.09 5.44 -4.10
C CYS A 6 4.99 4.65 -3.38
N ARG A 7 5.05 4.56 -2.04
CA ARG A 7 4.04 3.85 -1.25
C ARG A 7 2.67 4.52 -1.37
N GLU A 8 2.63 5.85 -1.27
CA GLU A 8 1.40 6.63 -1.49
C GLU A 8 0.86 6.45 -2.91
N PHE A 9 1.75 6.49 -3.92
CA PHE A 9 1.36 6.29 -5.30
C PHE A 9 0.71 4.91 -5.54
N PHE A 10 1.26 3.83 -4.97
CA PHE A 10 0.65 2.50 -5.09
C PHE A 10 -0.77 2.45 -4.53
N TYR A 11 -1.02 3.11 -3.41
CA TYR A 11 -2.35 3.22 -2.83
C TYR A 11 -3.33 4.01 -3.72
N GLN A 12 -2.86 5.07 -4.38
CA GLN A 12 -3.69 5.88 -5.28
C GLN A 12 -4.08 5.14 -6.57
N LEU A 13 -3.31 4.14 -6.98
CA LEU A 13 -3.66 3.30 -8.14
C LEU A 13 -4.84 2.38 -7.84
N ASN A 14 -4.86 1.75 -6.66
CA ASN A 14 -5.93 0.88 -6.20
C ASN A 14 -5.81 0.65 -4.69
N GLU A 15 -6.91 0.80 -3.94
CA GLU A 15 -6.93 0.52 -2.50
C GLU A 15 -6.57 -0.94 -2.16
N GLU A 16 -6.83 -1.89 -3.06
CA GLU A 16 -6.52 -3.31 -2.86
C GLU A 16 -5.01 -3.59 -2.86
N ASN A 17 -4.20 -2.64 -3.37
CA ASN A 17 -2.76 -2.71 -3.29
C ASN A 17 -2.25 -2.72 -1.85
N GLU A 18 -3.07 -2.45 -0.84
CA GLU A 18 -2.69 -2.70 0.56
C GLU A 18 -2.18 -4.14 0.80
N LYS A 19 -2.65 -5.10 0.00
CA LYS A 19 -2.27 -6.52 0.04
C LYS A 19 -1.10 -6.87 -0.87
N MET A 20 -0.61 -5.92 -1.68
CA MET A 20 0.49 -6.18 -2.59
C MET A 20 1.75 -6.53 -1.79
N GLU A 21 2.51 -7.50 -2.27
CA GLU A 21 3.78 -7.90 -1.69
C GLU A 21 4.94 -7.17 -2.36
N ILE A 22 5.83 -6.60 -1.55
CA ILE A 22 7.03 -5.92 -1.99
C ILE A 22 8.23 -6.74 -1.51
N MET A 23 9.07 -7.17 -2.45
CA MET A 23 10.32 -7.89 -2.14
C MET A 23 11.25 -7.00 -1.32
N GLU A 24 11.54 -7.40 -0.09
CA GLU A 24 12.50 -6.73 0.81
C GLU A 24 13.89 -7.36 0.68
N ASP A 25 13.93 -8.70 0.63
CA ASP A 25 15.14 -9.50 0.57
C ASP A 25 14.92 -10.62 -0.46
N PHE A 26 15.70 -10.57 -1.55
CA PHE A 26 15.59 -11.53 -2.63
C PHE A 26 16.18 -12.90 -2.30
N GLU A 27 17.26 -12.94 -1.52
CA GLU A 27 17.94 -14.19 -1.16
C GLU A 27 17.07 -15.01 -0.21
N GLN A 28 16.49 -14.34 0.79
CA GLN A 28 15.62 -14.97 1.78
C GLN A 28 14.16 -15.05 1.32
N ARG A 29 13.84 -14.50 0.13
CA ARG A 29 12.48 -14.40 -0.41
C ARG A 29 11.50 -13.75 0.56
N LYS A 30 11.96 -12.74 1.30
CA LYS A 30 11.11 -11.99 2.23
C LYS A 30 10.36 -10.91 1.52
N THR A 31 9.07 -10.86 1.82
CA THR A 31 8.14 -9.84 1.33
C THR A 31 7.58 -9.07 2.52
N VAL A 32 7.14 -7.86 2.24
CA VAL A 32 6.37 -7.02 3.15
C VAL A 32 5.20 -6.44 2.37
N THR A 33 4.03 -6.36 3.00
CA THR A 33 2.85 -5.77 2.35
C THR A 33 2.92 -4.25 2.37
N LEU A 34 2.25 -3.60 1.42
CA LEU A 34 2.14 -2.13 1.44
C LEU A 34 1.45 -1.63 2.73
N LYS A 35 0.47 -2.38 3.25
CA LYS A 35 -0.19 -2.10 4.52
C LYS A 35 0.75 -2.10 5.72
N GLU A 36 1.73 -3.01 5.75
CA GLU A 36 2.74 -3.03 6.81
C GLU A 36 3.69 -1.83 6.72
N LEU A 37 3.94 -1.31 5.52
CA LEU A 37 4.81 -0.15 5.30
C LEU A 37 4.14 1.21 5.53
N MET A 38 2.82 1.27 5.42
CA MET A 38 1.99 2.46 5.64
C MET A 38 0.70 2.07 6.36
N PRO A 39 0.78 1.68 7.65
CA PRO A 39 -0.41 1.38 8.43
C PRO A 39 -1.27 2.65 8.56
N ASN A 40 -2.59 2.48 8.58
CA ASN A 40 -3.57 3.57 8.72
C ASN A 40 -3.47 4.64 7.62
N TRP A 41 -3.33 4.21 6.36
CA TRP A 41 -3.32 5.13 5.22
C TRP A 41 -4.57 6.02 5.19
N TRP A 42 -4.35 7.33 5.17
CA TRP A 42 -5.38 8.38 5.23
C TRP A 42 -6.35 8.37 4.03
N GLY A 43 -5.94 7.78 2.89
CA GLY A 43 -6.81 7.70 1.71
C GLY A 43 -8.00 6.75 1.86
N LYS A 44 -8.05 5.91 2.90
CA LYS A 44 -9.16 4.98 3.13
C LYS A 44 -10.50 5.69 3.30
N ASP A 45 -10.52 6.82 4.01
CA ASP A 45 -11.75 7.60 4.22
C ASP A 45 -12.26 8.15 2.88
N ARG A 46 -11.34 8.63 2.02
CA ARG A 46 -11.67 9.12 0.68
C ARG A 46 -12.27 8.04 -0.22
N TYR A 47 -11.73 6.82 -0.16
CA TYR A 47 -12.29 5.68 -0.93
C TYR A 47 -13.66 5.26 -0.38
N ALA A 48 -13.84 5.23 0.94
CA ALA A 48 -15.12 4.94 1.56
C ALA A 48 -16.20 5.96 1.14
N GLU A 49 -15.88 7.26 1.15
CA GLU A 49 -16.77 8.32 0.67
C GLU A 49 -17.09 8.18 -0.83
N ALA A 50 -16.09 7.85 -1.66
CA ALA A 50 -16.28 7.71 -3.11
C ALA A 50 -17.20 6.53 -3.46
N LYS A 51 -17.12 5.43 -2.72
CA LYS A 51 -17.97 4.23 -2.89
C LYS A 51 -19.39 4.40 -2.36
N ALA A 52 -19.60 5.34 -1.45
CA ALA A 52 -20.91 5.65 -0.89
C ALA A 52 -21.77 6.52 -1.81
N LYS A 53 -21.20 7.04 -2.90
CA LYS A 53 -21.89 7.78 -3.96
C LYS A 53 -22.34 6.83 -5.07
#